data_AF-A0A4U2CZQ3-F1
#
_entry.id   AF-A0A4U2CZQ3-F1
#
_cell.length_a   1.000
_cell.length_b   1.000
_cell.length_c   1.000
_cell.angle_alpha   90.00
_cell.angle_beta   90.00
_cell.angle_gamma   90.00
#
_symmetry.space_group_name_H-M   'P 1'
#
loop_
_entity.id
_entity.type
_entity.pdbx_description
1 polymer ?
#
loop_
_entity_poly.entity_id
_entity_poly.type
_entity_poly.pdbx_seq_one_letter_code
_entity_poly.pdbx_strand_id
1 'polypeptide(L)'
;MLRVSSRSWMVLVLSIVLSGCSLLEVKLDSQTTPLTQQELNARIMTREYAKMFFTRVEDSADLIAQSYPADDTLHQSYVLLWKIHAEQGLQQAAYQTSPMSALIDSWVFTAQMNQFYSQGDGADLFATDDAVETARFLDQEAEKLAKGVLSSSDFKNSKAFVAQFSASHPFKDLTFRSTPAYREWLNYLGKDESQIVQSLGTMPEAMSDASDRLSLMADQTPKLMSWKAELVALNSSLTGEDLSMTLESLRQTSASMQDFIENNPEYMQTLASIMSTEMQPLLNDLSDKTDQKLAMLSDERVALEKMVTREREALVEMIAKERIEIAGIVTSERELFTQDLDRVSQEVVVLAIDKLMELIKGVIIYFILFILVVFFAPLGIGYWLGKRTANK
;
A
#
# COMPACT_ATOMS: atom_id res chain seq x y z
N MET A 1 43.10 -27.98 68.52
CA MET A 1 43.30 -26.54 68.28
C MET A 1 43.62 -26.32 66.81
N LEU A 2 42.63 -26.00 65.98
CA LEU A 2 42.82 -25.57 64.60
C LEU A 2 42.50 -24.08 64.55
N ARG A 3 43.55 -23.24 64.54
CA ARG A 3 43.43 -21.79 64.34
C ARG A 3 43.10 -21.56 62.86
N VAL A 4 41.83 -21.62 62.51
CA VAL A 4 41.36 -21.13 61.21
C VAL A 4 41.46 -19.60 61.26
N SER A 5 42.36 -19.05 60.44
CA SER A 5 42.60 -17.62 60.32
C SER A 5 41.32 -16.93 59.83
N SER A 6 40.88 -15.88 60.53
CA SER A 6 39.74 -15.03 60.16
C SER A 6 39.79 -14.56 58.69
N ARG A 7 41.00 -14.34 58.15
CA ARG A 7 41.20 -13.98 56.73
C ARG A 7 40.80 -15.09 55.76
N SER A 8 41.02 -16.36 56.09
CA SER A 8 40.61 -17.48 55.22
C SER A 8 39.10 -17.62 55.15
N TRP A 9 38.38 -17.36 56.24
CA TRP A 9 36.93 -17.45 56.27
C TRP A 9 36.28 -16.29 55.50
N MET A 10 36.86 -15.09 55.60
CA MET A 10 36.41 -13.93 54.84
C MET A 10 36.60 -14.11 53.33
N VAL A 11 37.73 -14.70 52.90
CA VAL A 11 37.97 -15.01 51.48
C VAL A 11 36.98 -16.06 50.99
N LEU A 12 36.72 -17.10 51.77
CA LEU A 12 35.80 -18.19 51.39
C LEU A 12 34.36 -17.71 51.27
N VAL A 13 33.90 -16.84 52.18
CA VAL A 13 32.58 -16.20 52.11
C VAL A 13 32.49 -15.27 50.90
N LEU A 14 33.53 -14.48 50.61
CA LEU A 14 33.56 -13.61 49.43
C LEU A 14 33.50 -14.42 48.13
N SER A 15 34.20 -15.57 48.06
CA SER A 15 34.15 -16.48 46.90
C SER A 15 32.75 -17.07 46.68
N ILE A 16 32.03 -17.41 47.75
CA ILE A 16 30.66 -17.96 47.65
C ILE A 16 29.68 -16.88 47.17
N VAL A 17 29.81 -15.64 47.64
CA VAL A 17 28.97 -14.51 47.19
C VAL A 17 29.26 -14.15 45.72
N LEU A 18 30.53 -14.15 45.30
CA LEU A 18 30.93 -13.93 43.90
C LEU A 18 30.46 -15.07 42.96
N SER A 19 30.38 -16.31 43.46
CA SER A 19 29.86 -17.45 42.68
C SER A 19 28.33 -17.49 42.60
N GLY A 20 27.63 -16.80 43.52
CA GLY A 20 26.17 -16.67 43.51
C GLY A 20 25.64 -15.73 42.42
N CYS A 21 26.46 -14.79 41.94
CA CYS A 21 26.06 -13.85 40.88
C CYS A 21 26.00 -14.48 39.49
N SER A 22 26.75 -15.56 39.22
CA SER A 22 26.72 -16.25 37.93
C SER A 22 25.49 -17.16 37.76
N LEU A 23 24.88 -17.61 38.85
CA LEU A 23 23.67 -18.43 38.81
C LEU A 23 22.38 -17.60 38.59
N LEU A 24 22.44 -16.28 38.75
CA LEU A 24 21.31 -15.37 38.53
C LEU A 24 21.09 -15.07 37.04
N GLU A 25 22.02 -15.45 36.17
CA GLU A 25 21.93 -15.27 34.72
C GLU A 25 21.10 -16.38 34.03
N VAL A 26 20.72 -17.44 34.75
CA VAL A 26 20.23 -18.71 34.15
C VAL A 26 18.70 -18.86 34.14
N LYS A 27 17.89 -17.83 34.46
CA LYS A 27 16.41 -17.95 34.36
C LYS A 27 15.63 -16.76 33.81
N LEU A 28 16.27 -15.64 33.47
CA LEU A 28 15.57 -14.51 32.82
C LEU A 28 15.38 -14.72 31.32
N ASP A 29 16.20 -15.57 30.68
CA ASP A 29 16.08 -15.91 29.24
C ASP A 29 14.99 -16.95 28.92
N SER A 30 14.27 -17.47 29.92
CA SER A 30 13.34 -18.61 29.71
C SER A 30 11.93 -18.25 29.23
N GLN A 31 11.64 -16.97 28.93
CA GLN A 31 10.29 -16.52 28.52
C GLN A 31 10.25 -15.60 27.28
N THR A 32 11.33 -15.50 26.52
CA THR A 32 11.41 -14.61 25.35
C THR A 32 11.49 -15.42 24.06
N THR A 33 10.34 -15.76 23.49
CA THR A 33 10.28 -16.24 22.11
C THR A 33 10.45 -15.06 21.16
N PRO A 34 11.43 -15.08 20.23
CA PRO A 34 11.53 -14.07 19.19
C PRO A 34 10.23 -13.98 18.39
N LEU A 35 9.95 -12.79 17.87
CA LEU A 35 8.81 -12.62 16.98
C LEU A 35 9.00 -13.47 15.72
N THR A 36 7.91 -14.05 15.26
CA THR A 36 7.88 -14.68 13.95
C THR A 36 8.03 -13.60 12.85
N GLN A 37 8.48 -14.01 11.65
CA GLN A 37 8.54 -13.09 10.50
C GLN A 37 7.18 -12.45 10.21
N GLN A 38 6.09 -13.19 10.42
CA GLN A 38 4.73 -12.68 10.22
C GLN A 38 4.39 -11.58 11.23
N GLU A 39 4.69 -11.78 12.52
CA GLU A 39 4.47 -10.77 13.55
C GLU A 39 5.35 -9.53 13.36
N LEU A 40 6.60 -9.71 12.92
CA LEU A 40 7.48 -8.60 12.60
C LEU A 40 6.94 -7.78 11.42
N ASN A 41 6.52 -8.45 10.34
CA ASN A 41 5.90 -7.80 9.19
C ASN A 41 4.61 -7.07 9.60
N ALA A 42 3.76 -7.72 10.40
CA ALA A 42 2.54 -7.11 10.95
C ALA A 42 2.86 -5.81 11.69
N ARG A 43 3.88 -5.83 12.57
CA ARG A 43 4.29 -4.66 13.36
C ARG A 43 4.77 -3.51 12.46
N ILE A 44 5.72 -3.79 11.57
CA ILE A 44 6.32 -2.75 10.71
C ILE A 44 5.26 -2.14 9.81
N MET A 45 4.50 -2.98 9.11
CA MET A 45 3.52 -2.52 8.12
C MET A 45 2.35 -1.79 8.78
N THR A 46 1.86 -2.23 9.94
CA THR A 46 0.76 -1.55 10.67
C THR A 46 1.19 -0.17 11.15
N ARG A 47 2.46 0.01 11.53
CA ARG A 47 3.00 1.32 11.92
C ARG A 47 3.17 2.29 10.75
N GLU A 48 3.65 1.79 9.62
CA GLU A 48 3.73 2.58 8.40
C GLU A 48 2.34 3.01 7.94
N TYR A 49 1.38 2.08 7.98
CA TYR A 49 -0.03 2.35 7.71
C TYR A 49 -0.61 3.41 8.66
N ALA A 50 -0.29 3.36 9.97
CA ALA A 50 -0.78 4.35 10.92
C ALA A 50 -0.33 5.78 10.55
N LYS A 51 0.92 5.97 10.12
CA LYS A 51 1.39 7.28 9.64
C LYS A 51 0.60 7.75 8.42
N MET A 52 0.41 6.88 7.43
CA MET A 52 -0.37 7.18 6.23
C MET A 52 -1.82 7.54 6.59
N PHE A 53 -2.42 6.80 7.53
CA PHE A 53 -3.77 7.07 8.00
C PHE A 53 -3.88 8.47 8.61
N PHE A 54 -3.00 8.83 9.55
CA PHE A 54 -3.05 10.13 10.22
C PHE A 54 -2.94 11.26 9.20
N THR A 55 -1.95 11.22 8.31
CA THR A 55 -1.80 12.22 7.25
C THR A 55 -3.04 12.31 6.38
N ARG A 56 -3.61 11.17 5.95
CA ARG A 56 -4.76 11.18 5.06
C ARG A 56 -6.02 11.74 5.72
N VAL A 57 -6.25 11.42 6.99
CA VAL A 57 -7.37 11.97 7.77
C VAL A 57 -7.17 13.47 7.98
N GLU A 58 -5.97 13.90 8.36
CA GLU A 58 -5.62 15.31 8.56
C GLU A 58 -5.86 16.13 7.29
N ASP A 59 -5.28 15.71 6.16
CA ASP A 59 -5.42 16.39 4.86
C ASP A 59 -6.90 16.46 4.43
N SER A 60 -7.62 15.34 4.55
CA SER A 60 -9.02 15.27 4.14
C SER A 60 -9.91 16.13 5.02
N ALA A 61 -9.67 16.15 6.33
CA ALA A 61 -10.43 16.98 7.24
C ALA A 61 -10.16 18.47 7.02
N ASP A 62 -8.92 18.86 6.75
CA ASP A 62 -8.57 20.25 6.43
C ASP A 62 -9.21 20.71 5.12
N LEU A 63 -9.38 19.82 4.14
CA LEU A 63 -10.14 20.09 2.93
C LEU A 63 -11.64 20.26 3.21
N ILE A 64 -12.23 19.39 4.03
CA ILE A 64 -13.63 19.51 4.43
C ILE A 64 -13.87 20.80 5.21
N ALA A 65 -12.98 21.19 6.13
CA ALA A 65 -13.08 22.43 6.89
C ALA A 65 -13.17 23.67 5.98
N GLN A 66 -12.44 23.66 4.85
CA GLN A 66 -12.46 24.75 3.86
C GLN A 66 -13.77 24.84 3.08
N SER A 67 -14.57 23.76 3.05
CA SER A 67 -15.90 23.78 2.42
C SER A 67 -16.96 24.51 3.26
N TYR A 68 -16.66 24.77 4.54
CA TYR A 68 -17.55 25.49 5.45
C TYR A 68 -17.07 26.92 5.73
N PRO A 69 -17.99 27.86 5.97
CA PRO A 69 -17.64 29.17 6.51
C PRO A 69 -16.88 29.06 7.83
N ALA A 70 -15.98 30.00 8.10
CA ALA A 70 -15.19 30.01 9.33
C ALA A 70 -16.05 30.27 10.59
N ASP A 71 -17.21 30.90 10.43
CA ASP A 71 -18.20 31.15 11.48
C ASP A 71 -19.19 30.00 11.70
N ASP A 72 -19.17 28.96 10.85
CA ASP A 72 -19.96 27.75 11.02
C ASP A 72 -19.39 26.84 12.12
N THR A 73 -19.63 27.24 13.37
CA THR A 73 -19.07 26.57 14.55
C THR A 73 -19.47 25.09 14.62
N LEU A 74 -20.66 24.72 14.14
CA LEU A 74 -21.17 23.37 14.21
C LEU A 74 -20.37 22.42 13.31
N HIS A 75 -20.28 22.73 12.01
CA HIS A 75 -19.59 21.86 11.06
C HIS A 75 -18.07 21.87 11.25
N GLN A 76 -17.49 23.03 11.63
CA GLN A 76 -16.08 23.10 12.03
C GLN A 76 -15.79 22.19 13.24
N SER A 77 -16.70 22.14 14.22
CA SER A 77 -16.58 21.23 15.36
C SER A 77 -16.68 19.76 14.94
N TYR A 78 -17.56 19.40 14.00
CA TYR A 78 -17.66 18.03 13.49
C TYR A 78 -16.41 17.58 12.76
N VAL A 79 -15.79 18.46 11.97
CA VAL A 79 -14.51 18.16 11.31
C VAL A 79 -13.41 17.91 12.34
N LEU A 80 -13.28 18.76 13.36
CA LEU A 80 -12.28 18.56 14.42
C LEU A 80 -12.54 17.28 15.23
N LEU A 81 -13.81 16.98 15.55
CA LEU A 81 -14.19 15.75 16.23
C LEU A 81 -13.80 14.52 15.39
N TRP A 82 -14.01 14.56 14.07
CA TRP A 82 -13.55 13.50 13.17
C TRP A 82 -12.03 13.32 13.24
N LYS A 83 -11.24 14.39 13.07
CA LYS A 83 -9.77 14.33 13.17
C LYS A 83 -9.32 13.69 14.47
N ILE A 84 -9.80 14.24 15.60
CA ILE A 84 -9.41 13.81 16.94
C ILE A 84 -9.75 12.34 17.16
N HIS A 85 -10.98 11.92 16.89
CA HIS A 85 -11.44 10.58 17.22
C HIS A 85 -10.97 9.52 16.23
N ALA A 86 -10.80 9.85 14.95
CA ALA A 86 -10.19 8.94 13.98
C ALA A 86 -8.74 8.61 14.37
N GLU A 87 -7.95 9.63 14.72
CA GLU A 87 -6.57 9.41 15.14
C GLU A 87 -6.47 8.68 16.48
N GLN A 88 -7.25 9.08 17.49
CA GLN A 88 -7.25 8.38 18.78
C GLN A 88 -7.70 6.93 18.65
N GLY A 89 -8.75 6.68 17.86
CA GLY A 89 -9.26 5.34 17.63
C GLY A 89 -8.25 4.44 16.93
N LEU A 90 -7.58 4.94 15.88
CA LEU A 90 -6.52 4.17 15.23
C LEU A 90 -5.30 4.01 16.14
N GLN A 91 -4.88 5.02 16.91
CA GLN A 91 -3.76 4.87 17.85
C GLN A 91 -4.00 3.74 18.85
N GLN A 92 -5.23 3.63 19.37
CA GLN A 92 -5.61 2.52 20.26
C GLN A 92 -5.56 1.16 19.57
N ALA A 93 -5.95 1.09 18.30
CA ALA A 93 -5.92 -0.13 17.51
C ALA A 93 -4.48 -0.51 17.10
N ALA A 94 -3.71 0.41 16.52
CA ALA A 94 -2.41 0.16 15.92
C ALA A 94 -1.28 -0.01 16.95
N TYR A 95 -1.40 0.54 18.16
CA TYR A 95 -0.33 0.52 19.17
C TYR A 95 -0.55 -0.53 20.25
N GLN A 96 -1.16 -1.65 19.89
CA GLN A 96 -1.32 -2.79 20.78
C GLN A 96 -0.05 -3.61 20.92
N THR A 97 0.13 -4.22 22.09
CA THR A 97 1.30 -5.07 22.42
C THR A 97 1.51 -6.20 21.41
N SER A 98 0.43 -6.89 21.02
CA SER A 98 0.49 -7.94 20.00
C SER A 98 0.44 -7.34 18.58
N PRO A 99 1.42 -7.64 17.71
CA PRO A 99 1.41 -7.15 16.32
C PRO A 99 0.20 -7.63 15.51
N MET A 100 -0.24 -8.88 15.73
CA MET A 100 -1.40 -9.43 15.04
C MET A 100 -2.70 -8.79 15.53
N SER A 101 -2.79 -8.50 16.83
CA SER A 101 -3.92 -7.76 17.39
C SER A 101 -3.99 -6.34 16.81
N ALA A 102 -2.84 -5.67 16.74
CA ALA A 102 -2.75 -4.34 16.13
C ALA A 102 -3.22 -4.32 14.67
N LEU A 103 -2.79 -5.30 13.89
CA LEU A 103 -3.21 -5.46 12.50
C LEU A 103 -4.73 -5.63 12.36
N ILE A 104 -5.29 -6.60 13.08
CA ILE A 104 -6.71 -6.96 12.94
C ILE A 104 -7.61 -5.84 13.47
N ASP A 105 -7.30 -5.28 14.63
CA ASP A 105 -8.11 -4.20 15.21
C ASP A 105 -8.02 -2.92 14.36
N SER A 106 -6.87 -2.64 13.73
CA SER A 106 -6.75 -1.51 12.80
C SER A 106 -7.60 -1.69 11.54
N TRP A 107 -7.63 -2.91 10.98
CA TRP A 107 -8.46 -3.21 9.81
C TRP A 107 -9.95 -3.17 10.15
N VAL A 108 -10.35 -3.71 11.30
CA VAL A 108 -11.74 -3.61 11.76
C VAL A 108 -12.14 -2.15 11.98
N PHE A 109 -11.28 -1.36 12.63
CA PHE A 109 -11.55 0.06 12.86
C PHE A 109 -11.80 0.82 11.55
N THR A 110 -10.97 0.61 10.53
CA THR A 110 -11.12 1.31 9.24
C THR A 110 -12.30 0.79 8.43
N ALA A 111 -12.62 -0.50 8.50
CA ALA A 111 -13.83 -1.07 7.91
C ALA A 111 -15.11 -0.51 8.57
N GLN A 112 -15.12 -0.36 9.90
CA GLN A 112 -16.22 0.27 10.63
C GLN A 112 -16.37 1.75 10.27
N MET A 113 -15.24 2.47 10.15
CA MET A 113 -15.24 3.88 9.73
C MET A 113 -15.74 4.04 8.29
N ASN A 114 -15.31 3.17 7.37
CA ASN A 114 -15.83 3.14 6.00
C ASN A 114 -17.33 2.86 5.98
N GLN A 115 -17.82 1.89 6.77
CA GLN A 115 -19.25 1.63 6.89
C GLN A 115 -20.03 2.82 7.44
N PHE A 116 -19.49 3.52 8.44
CA PHE A 116 -20.11 4.71 9.04
C PHE A 116 -20.35 5.82 8.01
N TYR A 117 -19.35 6.11 7.17
CA TYR A 117 -19.44 7.16 6.15
C TYR A 117 -20.11 6.71 4.85
N SER A 118 -20.01 5.44 4.45
CA SER A 118 -20.57 5.00 3.16
C SER A 118 -22.07 4.68 3.19
N GLN A 119 -22.57 4.21 4.33
CA GLN A 119 -23.95 3.70 4.45
C GLN A 119 -24.57 3.89 5.84
N GLY A 120 -23.85 4.52 6.77
CA GLY A 120 -24.25 4.68 8.16
C GLY A 120 -24.68 6.11 8.49
N ASP A 121 -24.71 6.41 9.79
CA ASP A 121 -25.14 7.71 10.33
C ASP A 121 -24.19 8.87 9.96
N GLY A 122 -23.01 8.56 9.40
CA GLY A 122 -22.03 9.53 8.93
C GLY A 122 -22.14 9.91 7.45
N ALA A 123 -23.02 9.26 6.68
CA ALA A 123 -23.05 9.41 5.21
C ALA A 123 -23.34 10.83 4.73
N ASP A 124 -24.24 11.52 5.42
CA ASP A 124 -24.62 12.90 5.10
C ASP A 124 -24.02 13.92 6.09
N LEU A 125 -22.97 13.53 6.83
CA LEU A 125 -22.40 14.35 7.91
C LEU A 125 -21.59 15.55 7.38
N PHE A 126 -21.01 15.42 6.19
CA PHE A 126 -20.21 16.47 5.57
C PHE A 126 -20.74 16.86 4.18
N ALA A 127 -20.51 18.10 3.78
CA ALA A 127 -20.97 18.66 2.51
C ALA A 127 -20.25 18.05 1.29
N THR A 128 -19.09 17.45 1.49
CA THR A 128 -18.28 16.81 0.44
C THR A 128 -18.11 15.32 0.72
N ASP A 129 -17.81 14.57 -0.34
CA ASP A 129 -17.57 13.13 -0.26
C ASP A 129 -16.16 12.79 0.28
N ASP A 130 -15.33 13.78 0.63
CA ASP A 130 -13.94 13.59 1.03
C ASP A 130 -13.78 12.59 2.20
N ALA A 131 -14.68 12.64 3.20
CA ALA A 131 -14.68 11.70 4.31
C ALA A 131 -15.01 10.27 3.86
N VAL A 132 -15.96 10.11 2.94
CA VAL A 132 -16.35 8.82 2.36
C VAL A 132 -15.21 8.23 1.54
N GLU A 133 -14.58 9.06 0.69
CA GLU A 133 -13.44 8.65 -0.14
C GLU A 133 -12.23 8.27 0.72
N THR A 134 -11.93 9.07 1.74
CA THR A 134 -10.84 8.80 2.68
C THR A 134 -11.09 7.53 3.47
N ALA A 135 -12.29 7.32 4.02
CA ALA A 135 -12.59 6.11 4.76
C ALA A 135 -12.51 4.85 3.88
N ARG A 136 -13.02 4.93 2.64
CA ARG A 136 -12.90 3.84 1.65
C ARG A 136 -11.46 3.53 1.29
N PHE A 137 -10.64 4.56 1.04
CA PHE A 137 -9.23 4.39 0.74
C PHE A 137 -8.48 3.72 1.90
N LEU A 138 -8.72 4.17 3.12
CA LEU A 138 -8.06 3.65 4.32
C LEU A 138 -8.44 2.19 4.61
N ASP A 139 -9.71 1.82 4.42
CA ASP A 139 -10.16 0.42 4.50
C ASP A 139 -9.49 -0.47 3.44
N GLN A 140 -9.40 0.00 2.19
CA GLN A 140 -8.73 -0.73 1.12
C GLN A 140 -7.24 -0.96 1.39
N GLU A 141 -6.53 0.06 1.88
CA GLU A 141 -5.11 -0.09 2.22
C GLU A 141 -4.91 -0.97 3.46
N ALA A 142 -5.83 -0.96 4.44
CA ALA A 142 -5.81 -1.90 5.56
C ALA A 142 -6.04 -3.34 5.10
N GLU A 143 -7.00 -3.58 4.21
CA GLU A 143 -7.23 -4.90 3.60
C GLU A 143 -5.98 -5.40 2.86
N LYS A 144 -5.36 -4.53 2.06
CA LYS A 144 -4.14 -4.84 1.30
C LYS A 144 -2.95 -5.15 2.21
N LEU A 145 -2.79 -4.41 3.30
CA LEU A 145 -1.81 -4.67 4.34
C LEU A 145 -2.06 -6.06 4.95
N ALA A 146 -3.29 -6.33 5.40
CA ALA A 146 -3.66 -7.62 5.99
C ALA A 146 -3.42 -8.78 5.02
N LYS A 147 -3.70 -8.60 3.73
CA LYS A 147 -3.41 -9.58 2.67
C LYS A 147 -1.90 -9.85 2.50
N GLY A 148 -1.06 -8.84 2.71
CA GLY A 148 0.40 -8.98 2.66
C GLY A 148 1.00 -9.73 3.86
N VAL A 149 0.31 -9.71 5.00
CA VAL A 149 0.79 -10.33 6.25
C VAL A 149 0.17 -11.72 6.48
N LEU A 150 -1.11 -11.90 6.19
CA LEU A 150 -1.85 -13.14 6.46
C LEU A 150 -1.63 -14.18 5.36
N SER A 151 -1.74 -15.47 5.73
CA SER A 151 -1.82 -16.55 4.73
C SER A 151 -3.08 -16.39 3.88
N SER A 152 -3.10 -16.92 2.66
CA SER A 152 -4.28 -16.76 1.78
C SER A 152 -5.57 -17.34 2.37
N SER A 153 -5.46 -18.42 3.16
CA SER A 153 -6.60 -19.01 3.88
C SER A 153 -7.07 -18.10 5.02
N ASP A 154 -6.14 -17.66 5.88
CA ASP A 154 -6.47 -16.80 7.02
C ASP A 154 -7.00 -15.46 6.54
N PHE A 155 -6.44 -14.87 5.48
CA PHE A 155 -6.93 -13.64 4.88
C PHE A 155 -8.37 -13.76 4.42
N LYS A 156 -8.73 -14.83 3.69
CA LYS A 156 -10.11 -15.03 3.22
C LYS A 156 -11.11 -15.12 4.38
N ASN A 157 -10.76 -15.87 5.42
CA ASN A 157 -11.59 -16.00 6.61
C ASN A 157 -11.65 -14.68 7.40
N SER A 158 -10.52 -13.99 7.53
CA SER A 158 -10.41 -12.69 8.19
C SER A 158 -11.25 -11.63 7.49
N LYS A 159 -11.25 -11.61 6.15
CA LYS A 159 -12.09 -10.68 5.37
C LYS A 159 -13.58 -10.89 5.65
N ALA A 160 -14.03 -12.15 5.71
CA ALA A 160 -15.40 -12.47 6.07
C ALA A 160 -15.72 -12.05 7.53
N PHE A 161 -14.78 -12.30 8.46
CA PHE A 161 -14.90 -11.85 9.84
C PHE A 161 -15.01 -10.32 9.94
N VAL A 162 -14.12 -9.55 9.31
CA VAL A 162 -14.13 -8.08 9.37
C VAL A 162 -15.47 -7.55 8.85
N ALA A 163 -15.95 -8.05 7.72
CA ALA A 163 -17.26 -7.65 7.20
C ALA A 163 -18.41 -7.96 8.19
N GLN A 164 -18.40 -9.14 8.82
CA GLN A 164 -19.42 -9.53 9.80
C GLN A 164 -19.33 -8.68 11.08
N PHE A 165 -18.13 -8.49 11.61
CA PHE A 165 -17.87 -7.78 12.86
C PHE A 165 -18.22 -6.29 12.73
N SER A 166 -17.84 -5.65 11.61
CA SER A 166 -18.18 -4.25 11.35
C SER A 166 -19.69 -4.06 11.23
N ALA A 167 -20.40 -5.01 10.61
CA ALA A 167 -21.85 -4.97 10.51
C ALA A 167 -22.55 -5.15 11.86
N SER A 168 -22.02 -5.98 12.77
CA SER A 168 -22.59 -6.19 14.10
C SER A 168 -22.22 -5.11 15.11
N HIS A 169 -21.08 -4.44 14.91
CA HIS A 169 -20.57 -3.38 15.78
C HIS A 169 -20.36 -2.07 14.99
N PRO A 170 -21.41 -1.47 14.39
CA PRO A 170 -21.23 -0.25 13.60
C PRO A 170 -20.92 0.95 14.50
N PHE A 171 -20.06 1.85 14.04
CA PHE A 171 -19.96 3.17 14.66
C PHE A 171 -21.27 3.93 14.49
N LYS A 172 -21.65 4.67 15.53
CA LYS A 172 -22.92 5.40 15.63
C LYS A 172 -22.75 6.91 15.64
N ASP A 173 -21.56 7.37 15.98
CA ASP A 173 -21.23 8.77 16.11
C ASP A 173 -19.73 8.97 15.83
N LEU A 174 -19.32 10.24 15.76
CA LEU A 174 -17.94 10.64 15.57
C LEU A 174 -16.99 10.21 16.68
N THR A 175 -17.46 9.65 17.80
CA THR A 175 -16.57 9.20 18.88
C THR A 175 -15.83 7.90 18.53
N PHE A 176 -16.30 7.17 17.53
CA PHE A 176 -15.72 5.91 17.03
C PHE A 176 -15.31 4.95 18.15
N ARG A 177 -16.22 4.75 19.12
CA ARG A 177 -16.01 3.78 20.20
C ARG A 177 -15.79 2.38 19.62
N SER A 178 -14.54 1.96 19.60
CA SER A 178 -14.11 0.67 19.07
C SER A 178 -14.25 -0.43 20.10
N THR A 179 -14.61 -1.62 19.63
CA THR A 179 -14.63 -2.85 20.42
C THR A 179 -13.46 -3.71 19.96
N PRO A 180 -12.56 -4.18 20.87
CA PRO A 180 -11.44 -5.02 20.46
C PRO A 180 -11.93 -6.28 19.74
N ALA A 181 -11.46 -6.50 18.50
CA ALA A 181 -11.96 -7.56 17.64
C ALA A 181 -11.06 -8.80 17.64
N TYR A 182 -9.79 -8.65 18.04
CA TYR A 182 -8.79 -9.72 17.94
C TYR A 182 -9.18 -11.04 18.63
N ARG A 183 -9.79 -10.99 19.82
CA ARG A 183 -10.22 -12.22 20.52
C ARG A 183 -11.34 -12.93 19.76
N GLU A 184 -12.33 -12.19 19.30
CA GLU A 184 -13.42 -12.74 18.49
C GLU A 184 -12.93 -13.25 17.14
N TRP A 185 -11.94 -12.58 16.54
CA TRP A 185 -11.27 -13.03 15.33
C TRP A 185 -10.58 -14.38 15.51
N LEU A 186 -9.86 -14.59 16.62
CA LEU A 186 -9.23 -15.88 16.91
C LEU A 186 -10.27 -16.99 17.09
N ASN A 187 -11.33 -16.72 17.83
CA ASN A 187 -12.44 -17.65 18.02
C ASN A 187 -13.12 -17.98 16.68
N TYR A 188 -13.29 -16.99 15.80
CA TYR A 188 -13.82 -17.17 14.44
C TYR A 188 -12.93 -18.07 13.58
N LEU A 189 -11.61 -17.98 13.73
CA LEU A 189 -10.64 -18.85 13.05
C LEU A 189 -10.52 -20.24 13.70
N GLY A 190 -11.23 -20.51 14.80
CA GLY A 190 -11.11 -21.76 15.56
C GLY A 190 -9.75 -21.93 16.24
N LYS A 191 -9.03 -20.82 16.48
CA LYS A 191 -7.74 -20.81 17.18
C LYS A 191 -8.00 -20.71 18.69
N ASP A 192 -7.26 -21.49 19.47
CA ASP A 192 -7.41 -21.54 20.93
C ASP A 192 -6.89 -20.24 21.56
N GLU A 193 -7.68 -19.62 22.45
CA GLU A 193 -7.28 -18.40 23.18
C GLU A 193 -6.02 -18.60 24.03
N SER A 194 -5.69 -19.83 24.42
CA SER A 194 -4.43 -20.16 25.12
C SER A 194 -3.18 -19.97 24.26
N GLN A 195 -3.33 -19.86 22.94
CA GLN A 195 -2.25 -19.49 22.01
C GLN A 195 -2.07 -17.98 21.87
N ILE A 196 -2.87 -17.16 22.56
CA ILE A 196 -2.66 -15.71 22.71
C ILE A 196 -1.48 -15.52 23.67
N VAL A 197 -0.29 -15.88 23.21
CA VAL A 197 0.93 -15.40 23.83
C VAL A 197 0.97 -13.91 23.52
N GLN A 198 1.00 -13.06 24.55
CA GLN A 198 1.45 -11.69 24.36
C GLN A 198 2.94 -11.76 24.00
N SER A 199 3.21 -12.05 22.73
CA SER A 199 4.55 -12.15 22.19
C SER A 199 5.13 -10.74 22.19
N LEU A 200 5.75 -10.37 23.32
CA LEU A 200 6.53 -9.16 23.46
C LEU A 200 7.80 -9.23 22.59
N GLY A 201 8.14 -10.42 22.10
CA GLY A 201 9.42 -10.73 21.50
C GLY A 201 10.50 -10.88 22.56
N THR A 202 11.74 -10.86 22.10
CA THR A 202 12.92 -10.71 22.94
C THR A 202 12.97 -9.34 23.61
N MET A 203 13.74 -9.21 24.69
CA MET A 203 13.90 -7.94 25.40
C MET A 203 14.33 -6.79 24.47
N PRO A 204 15.28 -6.96 23.52
CA PRO A 204 15.59 -5.92 22.53
C PRO A 204 14.41 -5.56 21.63
N GLU A 205 13.63 -6.55 21.17
CA GLU A 205 12.43 -6.31 20.34
C GLU A 205 11.34 -5.57 21.10
N ALA A 206 11.15 -5.87 22.39
CA ALA A 206 10.21 -5.17 23.26
C ALA A 206 10.66 -3.73 23.57
N MET A 207 11.97 -3.50 23.78
CA MET A 207 12.52 -2.15 23.98
C MET A 207 12.43 -1.32 22.71
N SER A 208 12.75 -1.89 21.55
CA SER A 208 12.56 -1.23 20.25
C SER A 208 11.09 -0.90 20.04
N ASP A 209 10.18 -1.83 20.36
CA ASP A 209 8.74 -1.63 20.25
C ASP A 209 8.24 -0.47 21.12
N ALA A 210 8.68 -0.39 22.37
CA ALA A 210 8.35 0.69 23.28
C ALA A 210 8.90 2.04 22.77
N SER A 211 10.15 2.06 22.29
CA SER A 211 10.78 3.25 21.73
C SER A 211 10.04 3.76 20.50
N ASP A 212 9.65 2.87 19.59
CA ASP A 212 8.92 3.23 18.37
C ASP A 212 7.54 3.80 18.70
N ARG A 213 6.81 3.20 19.65
CA ARG A 213 5.51 3.75 20.10
C ARG A 213 5.66 5.12 20.74
N LEU A 214 6.67 5.32 21.58
CA LEU A 214 6.94 6.61 22.20
C LEU A 214 7.25 7.67 21.14
N SER A 215 8.05 7.33 20.12
CA SER A 215 8.34 8.24 19.01
C SER A 215 7.07 8.61 18.23
N LEU A 216 6.22 7.63 17.92
CA LEU A 216 4.95 7.86 17.22
C LEU A 216 3.96 8.68 18.05
N MET A 217 3.89 8.43 19.36
CA MET A 217 3.05 9.21 20.27
C MET A 217 3.55 10.64 20.43
N ALA A 218 4.88 10.85 20.48
CA ALA A 218 5.48 12.17 20.59
C ALA A 218 5.20 13.04 19.36
N ASP A 219 5.11 12.44 18.18
CA ASP A 219 4.74 13.12 16.93
C ASP A 219 3.27 13.59 16.91
N GLN A 220 2.36 12.76 17.42
CA GLN A 220 0.91 13.01 17.32
C GLN A 220 0.30 13.76 18.52
N THR A 221 0.87 13.62 19.72
CA THR A 221 0.32 14.23 20.94
C THR A 221 0.18 15.75 20.86
N PRO A 222 1.17 16.52 20.34
CA PRO A 222 1.04 17.97 20.21
C PRO A 222 -0.12 18.37 19.29
N LYS A 223 -0.30 17.68 18.16
CA LYS A 223 -1.39 17.93 17.20
C LYS A 223 -2.76 17.71 17.84
N LEU A 224 -2.96 16.56 18.48
CA LEU A 224 -4.20 16.22 19.19
C LEU A 224 -4.53 17.24 20.28
N MET A 225 -3.54 17.72 21.03
CA MET A 225 -3.76 18.76 22.04
C MET A 225 -4.15 20.10 21.40
N SER A 226 -3.52 20.47 20.29
CA SER A 226 -3.87 21.68 19.54
C SER A 226 -5.32 21.65 19.05
N TRP A 227 -5.74 20.56 18.40
CA TRP A 227 -7.12 20.45 17.89
C TRP A 227 -8.16 20.37 18.99
N LYS A 228 -7.85 19.74 20.13
CA LYS A 228 -8.75 19.76 21.29
C LYS A 228 -8.90 21.17 21.87
N ALA A 229 -7.81 21.94 21.93
CA ALA A 229 -7.88 23.33 22.35
C ALA A 229 -8.68 24.18 21.37
N GLU A 230 -8.52 23.97 20.06
CA GLU A 230 -9.29 24.63 19.01
C GLU A 230 -10.79 24.32 19.13
N LEU A 231 -11.15 23.04 19.32
CA LEU A 231 -12.54 22.63 19.53
C LEU A 231 -13.17 23.32 20.76
N VAL A 232 -12.42 23.42 21.85
CA VAL A 232 -12.87 24.14 23.07
C VAL A 232 -13.02 25.64 22.77
N ALA A 233 -12.06 26.25 22.07
CA ALA A 233 -12.10 27.68 21.73
C ALA A 233 -13.30 28.00 20.83
N LEU A 234 -13.57 27.19 19.80
CA LEU A 234 -14.71 27.34 18.90
C LEU A 234 -16.05 27.32 19.65
N ASN A 235 -16.17 26.44 20.66
CA ASN A 235 -17.42 26.27 21.41
C ASN A 235 -17.53 27.16 22.66
N SER A 236 -16.50 27.96 22.97
CA SER A 236 -16.44 28.77 24.21
C SER A 236 -17.39 29.97 24.24
N SER A 237 -17.95 30.38 23.11
CA SER A 237 -18.93 31.47 22.97
C SER A 237 -20.39 31.01 23.05
N LEU A 238 -20.65 29.70 23.12
CA LEU A 238 -22.00 29.13 23.12
C LEU A 238 -22.61 29.15 24.54
N THR A 239 -23.65 29.95 24.73
CA THR A 239 -24.44 29.99 25.96
C THR A 239 -25.53 28.91 25.94
N GLY A 240 -25.38 27.91 26.81
CA GLY A 240 -26.41 27.44 27.74
C GLY A 240 -27.72 26.80 27.27
N GLU A 241 -28.05 26.65 25.99
CA GLU A 241 -29.33 26.00 25.60
C GLU A 241 -29.25 25.08 24.36
N ASP A 242 -28.29 25.27 23.43
CA ASP A 242 -28.08 24.38 22.26
C ASP A 242 -27.09 23.20 22.51
N LEU A 243 -26.59 23.09 23.75
CA LEU A 243 -25.61 22.10 24.22
C LEU A 243 -26.24 20.73 24.59
N SER A 244 -26.88 19.99 23.68
CA SER A 244 -27.45 18.68 24.06
C SER A 244 -26.82 17.46 23.37
N MET A 245 -26.42 17.56 22.09
CA MET A 245 -25.80 16.42 21.40
C MET A 245 -24.27 16.46 21.39
N THR A 246 -23.67 17.66 21.38
CA THR A 246 -22.21 17.86 21.46
C THR A 246 -21.66 17.68 22.88
N LEU A 247 -22.54 17.72 23.89
CA LEU A 247 -22.14 17.83 25.30
C LEU A 247 -21.91 16.52 26.01
N GLU A 248 -22.38 15.36 25.55
CA GLU A 248 -22.21 14.14 26.35
C GLU A 248 -20.76 13.61 26.27
N SER A 249 -20.16 13.62 25.08
CA SER A 249 -18.74 13.27 24.87
C SER A 249 -17.79 14.34 25.43
N LEU A 250 -18.17 15.63 25.35
CA LEU A 250 -17.43 16.74 25.95
C LEU A 250 -17.60 16.81 27.47
N ARG A 251 -18.78 16.52 28.07
CA ARG A 251 -18.97 16.50 29.53
C ARG A 251 -18.10 15.45 30.19
N GLN A 252 -17.97 14.27 29.60
CA GLN A 252 -17.21 13.20 30.25
C GLN A 252 -15.70 13.49 30.22
N THR A 253 -15.21 14.05 29.11
CA THR A 253 -13.81 14.47 28.97
C THR A 253 -13.52 15.76 29.75
N SER A 254 -14.43 16.73 29.72
CA SER A 254 -14.33 18.00 30.44
C SER A 254 -14.54 17.83 31.94
N ALA A 255 -15.41 16.92 32.42
CA ALA A 255 -15.53 16.64 33.84
C ALA A 255 -14.27 15.95 34.38
N SER A 256 -13.67 15.04 33.61
CA SER A 256 -12.39 14.42 33.98
C SER A 256 -11.23 15.42 33.93
N MET A 257 -11.23 16.36 32.98
CA MET A 257 -10.22 17.42 32.86
C MET A 257 -10.42 18.50 33.92
N GLN A 258 -11.67 18.85 34.24
CA GLN A 258 -12.03 19.86 35.24
C GLN A 258 -11.80 19.34 36.65
N ASP A 259 -12.10 18.06 36.94
CA ASP A 259 -11.74 17.40 38.20
C ASP A 259 -10.22 17.28 38.37
N PHE A 260 -9.48 17.06 37.27
CA PHE A 260 -8.02 17.08 37.28
C PHE A 260 -7.45 18.50 37.53
N ILE A 261 -8.04 19.53 36.92
CA ILE A 261 -7.62 20.94 37.07
C ILE A 261 -7.99 21.50 38.44
N GLU A 262 -9.19 21.20 38.97
CA GLU A 262 -9.69 21.69 40.25
C GLU A 262 -8.96 21.04 41.44
N ASN A 263 -8.59 19.75 41.33
CA ASN A 263 -7.90 19.04 42.40
C ASN A 263 -6.36 19.09 42.31
N ASN A 264 -5.78 19.57 41.20
CA ASN A 264 -4.32 19.65 41.03
C ASN A 264 -3.84 21.04 40.52
N PRO A 265 -4.13 22.14 41.24
CA PRO A 265 -3.79 23.50 40.80
C PRO A 265 -2.28 23.76 40.70
N GLU A 266 -1.46 23.10 41.53
CA GLU A 266 0.00 23.19 41.47
C GLU A 266 0.59 22.49 40.23
N TYR A 267 -0.08 21.47 39.68
CA TYR A 267 0.36 20.79 38.48
C TYR A 267 0.26 21.68 37.25
N MET A 268 -0.80 22.50 37.08
CA MET A 268 -0.96 23.35 35.89
C MET A 268 0.04 24.51 35.81
N GLN A 269 0.41 25.12 36.94
CA GLN A 269 1.47 26.14 36.98
C GLN A 269 2.86 25.54 36.72
N THR A 270 3.07 24.31 37.19
CA THR A 270 4.34 23.58 37.03
C THR A 270 4.47 22.98 35.61
N LEU A 271 3.38 22.48 35.02
CA LEU A 271 3.36 21.86 33.69
C LEU A 271 3.68 22.87 32.59
N ALA A 272 3.12 24.09 32.65
CA ALA A 272 3.40 25.15 31.68
C ALA A 272 4.85 25.66 31.77
N SER A 273 5.37 25.78 32.99
CA SER A 273 6.77 26.20 33.24
C SER A 273 7.77 25.11 32.83
N ILE A 274 7.48 23.83 33.10
CA ILE A 274 8.33 22.69 32.72
C ILE A 274 8.24 22.42 31.22
N MET A 275 7.04 22.50 30.59
CA MET A 275 6.91 22.33 29.14
C MET A 275 7.71 23.38 28.37
N SER A 276 7.65 24.65 28.77
CA SER A 276 8.40 25.70 28.06
C SER A 276 9.90 25.66 28.32
N THR A 277 10.35 25.18 29.48
CA THR A 277 11.77 25.26 29.89
C THR A 277 12.54 23.97 29.59
N GLU A 278 11.91 22.81 29.72
CA GLU A 278 12.57 21.50 29.54
C GLU A 278 12.30 20.87 28.15
N MET A 279 11.17 21.15 27.50
CA MET A 279 10.92 20.60 26.15
C MET A 279 11.60 21.39 25.03
N GLN A 280 11.84 22.69 25.18
CA GLN A 280 12.51 23.47 24.13
C GLN A 280 13.91 22.95 23.76
N PRO A 281 14.82 22.62 24.71
CA PRO A 281 16.12 22.06 24.35
C PRO A 281 16.04 20.62 23.83
N LEU A 282 15.07 19.82 24.28
CA LEU A 282 14.86 18.44 23.80
C LEU A 282 14.23 18.40 22.40
N LEU A 283 13.30 19.31 22.10
CA LEU A 283 12.71 19.49 20.77
C LEU A 283 13.73 20.06 19.80
N ASN A 284 14.58 20.99 20.24
CA ASN A 284 15.66 21.51 19.41
C ASN A 284 16.74 20.43 19.15
N ASP A 285 17.17 19.65 20.16
CA ASP A 285 18.12 18.54 19.98
C ASP A 285 17.53 17.40 19.13
N LEU A 286 16.23 17.12 19.27
CA LEU A 286 15.53 16.15 18.43
C LEU A 286 15.33 16.66 17.00
N SER A 287 14.99 17.94 16.80
CA SER A 287 14.90 18.57 15.48
C SER A 287 16.27 18.57 14.81
N ASP A 288 17.33 19.00 15.49
CA ASP A 288 18.68 19.03 14.94
C ASP A 288 19.16 17.63 14.55
N LYS A 289 18.91 16.61 15.39
CA LYS A 289 19.24 15.21 15.07
C LYS A 289 18.37 14.64 13.95
N THR A 290 17.10 15.04 13.87
CA THR A 290 16.15 14.60 12.85
C THR A 290 16.48 15.25 11.51
N ASP A 291 16.79 16.54 11.47
CA ASP A 291 17.26 17.27 10.30
C ASP A 291 18.60 16.71 9.81
N GLN A 292 19.50 16.35 10.72
CA GLN A 292 20.78 15.73 10.36
C GLN A 292 20.60 14.30 9.80
N LYS A 293 19.62 13.53 10.32
CA LYS A 293 19.28 12.20 9.79
C LYS A 293 18.48 12.26 8.49
N LEU A 294 17.59 13.23 8.34
CA LEU A 294 16.86 13.50 7.10
C LEU A 294 17.78 14.02 6.00
N ALA A 295 18.77 14.86 6.33
CA ALA A 295 19.82 15.26 5.40
C ALA A 295 20.65 14.05 4.94
N MET A 296 21.04 13.16 5.86
CA MET A 296 21.74 11.93 5.53
C MET A 296 20.90 10.99 4.64
N LEU A 297 19.60 10.84 4.92
CA LEU A 297 18.68 10.06 4.08
C LEU A 297 18.41 10.71 2.72
N SER A 298 18.34 12.04 2.66
CA SER A 298 18.23 12.80 1.42
C SER A 298 19.48 12.62 0.57
N ASP A 299 20.66 12.68 1.16
CA ASP A 299 21.93 12.41 0.47
C ASP A 299 22.02 10.96 -0.02
N GLU A 300 21.56 10.00 0.79
CA GLU A 300 21.47 8.58 0.39
C GLU A 300 20.47 8.37 -0.75
N ARG A 301 19.31 9.05 -0.72
CA ARG A 301 18.32 9.06 -1.80
C ARG A 301 18.87 9.68 -3.07
N VAL A 302 19.57 10.81 -3.00
CA VAL A 302 20.22 11.44 -4.16
C VAL A 302 21.32 10.54 -4.73
N ALA A 303 22.08 9.84 -3.88
CA ALA A 303 23.07 8.86 -4.32
C ALA A 303 22.42 7.65 -5.01
N LEU A 304 21.31 7.14 -4.45
CA LEU A 304 20.52 6.06 -5.04
C LEU A 304 19.86 6.48 -6.36
N GLU A 305 19.29 7.68 -6.45
CA GLU A 305 18.73 8.21 -7.70
C GLU A 305 19.80 8.37 -8.78
N LYS A 306 21.00 8.85 -8.42
CA LYS A 306 22.14 8.90 -9.35
C LYS A 306 22.59 7.50 -9.77
N MET A 307 22.58 6.53 -8.87
CA MET A 307 22.89 5.13 -9.19
C MET A 307 21.85 4.55 -10.15
N VAL A 308 20.56 4.68 -9.83
CA VAL A 308 19.44 4.18 -10.64
C VAL A 308 19.40 4.87 -12.00
N THR A 309 19.68 6.17 -12.06
CA THR A 309 19.76 6.91 -13.33
C THR A 309 20.91 6.41 -14.19
N ARG A 310 22.10 6.19 -13.60
CA ARG A 310 23.23 5.57 -14.32
C ARG A 310 22.91 4.17 -14.81
N GLU A 311 22.27 3.34 -13.99
CA GLU A 311 21.85 2.00 -14.42
C GLU A 311 20.80 2.05 -15.54
N ARG A 312 19.84 2.98 -15.46
CA ARG A 312 18.85 3.19 -16.52
C ARG A 312 19.49 3.67 -17.82
N GLU A 313 20.42 4.61 -17.76
CA GLU A 313 21.17 5.09 -18.92
C GLU A 313 22.00 3.97 -19.54
N ALA A 314 22.69 3.17 -18.72
CA ALA A 314 23.45 2.01 -19.18
C ALA A 314 22.54 0.93 -19.80
N LEU A 315 21.36 0.68 -19.23
CA LEU A 315 20.36 -0.23 -19.79
C LEU A 315 19.79 0.29 -21.12
N VAL A 316 19.50 1.60 -21.22
CA VAL A 316 19.03 2.22 -22.47
C VAL A 316 20.10 2.14 -23.55
N GLU A 317 21.37 2.38 -23.22
CA GLU A 317 22.49 2.24 -24.15
C GLU A 317 22.66 0.78 -24.60
N MET A 318 22.52 -0.18 -23.68
CA MET A 318 22.55 -1.61 -23.99
C MET A 318 21.43 -2.02 -24.94
N ILE A 319 20.19 -1.59 -24.66
CA ILE A 319 19.02 -1.85 -25.52
C ILE A 319 19.18 -1.16 -26.88
N ALA A 320 19.75 0.04 -26.94
CA ALA A 320 20.02 0.73 -28.19
C ALA A 320 21.04 -0.02 -29.05
N LYS A 321 22.12 -0.52 -28.44
CA LYS A 321 23.11 -1.38 -29.12
C LYS A 321 22.47 -2.67 -29.63
N GLU A 322 21.67 -3.34 -28.79
CA GLU A 322 20.96 -4.57 -29.17
C GLU A 322 19.95 -4.30 -30.30
N ARG A 323 19.24 -3.17 -30.29
CA ARG A 323 18.34 -2.79 -31.39
C ARG A 323 19.08 -2.48 -32.69
N ILE A 324 20.27 -1.90 -32.64
CA ILE A 324 21.11 -1.66 -33.82
C ILE A 324 21.59 -2.99 -34.40
N GLU A 325 22.01 -3.93 -33.54
CA GLU A 325 22.38 -5.30 -33.95
C GLU A 325 21.19 -6.05 -34.56
N ILE A 326 20.02 -6.03 -33.91
CA ILE A 326 18.78 -6.64 -34.41
C ILE A 326 18.34 -5.98 -35.73
N ALA A 327 18.41 -4.65 -35.85
CA ALA A 327 18.08 -3.96 -37.09
C ALA A 327 19.04 -4.33 -38.22
N GLY A 328 20.33 -4.54 -37.93
CA GLY A 328 21.31 -5.08 -38.86
C GLY A 328 20.94 -6.47 -39.35
N ILE A 329 20.58 -7.38 -38.43
CA ILE A 329 20.15 -8.75 -38.73
C ILE A 329 18.87 -8.72 -39.59
N VAL A 330 17.84 -7.98 -39.20
CA VAL A 330 16.58 -7.87 -39.96
C VAL A 330 16.78 -7.25 -41.34
N THR A 331 17.69 -6.29 -41.48
CA THR A 331 18.01 -5.68 -42.78
C THR A 331 18.73 -6.68 -43.68
N SER A 332 19.70 -7.45 -43.15
CA SER A 332 20.36 -8.52 -43.91
C SER A 332 19.40 -9.62 -44.34
N GLU A 333 18.42 -9.97 -43.50
CA GLU A 333 17.38 -10.94 -43.86
C GLU A 333 16.43 -10.40 -44.93
N ARG A 334 16.09 -9.10 -44.89
CA ARG A 334 15.25 -8.46 -45.91
C ARG A 334 15.96 -8.31 -47.26
N GLU A 335 17.27 -8.05 -47.27
CA GLU A 335 18.05 -8.02 -48.51
C GLU A 335 18.11 -9.41 -49.17
N LEU A 336 18.34 -10.47 -48.39
CA LEU A 336 18.27 -11.86 -48.85
C LEU A 336 16.86 -12.21 -49.37
N PHE A 337 15.81 -11.78 -48.67
CA PHE A 337 14.42 -12.03 -49.07
C PHE A 337 14.02 -11.26 -50.35
N THR A 338 14.57 -10.06 -50.56
CA THR A 338 14.32 -9.26 -51.77
C THR A 338 15.03 -9.85 -52.99
N GLN A 339 16.25 -10.38 -52.82
CA GLN A 339 16.93 -11.12 -53.89
C GLN A 339 16.18 -12.39 -54.30
N ASP A 340 15.66 -13.16 -53.33
CA ASP A 340 14.87 -14.36 -53.63
C ASP A 340 13.54 -14.01 -54.32
N LEU A 341 12.88 -12.91 -53.93
CA LEU A 341 11.68 -12.41 -54.59
C LEU A 341 11.94 -11.98 -56.05
N ASP A 342 13.04 -11.28 -56.33
CA ASP A 342 13.38 -10.88 -57.70
C ASP A 342 13.70 -12.09 -58.57
N ARG A 343 14.38 -13.10 -58.03
CA ARG A 343 14.68 -14.35 -58.74
C ARG A 343 13.41 -15.14 -59.06
N VAL A 344 12.50 -15.27 -58.09
CA VAL A 344 11.21 -15.95 -58.28
C VAL A 344 10.33 -15.19 -59.28
N SER A 345 10.28 -13.86 -59.19
CA SER A 345 9.51 -13.02 -60.11
C SER A 345 10.01 -13.13 -61.56
N GLN A 346 11.32 -13.10 -61.78
CA GLN A 346 11.89 -13.28 -63.12
C GLN A 346 11.64 -14.68 -63.69
N GLU A 347 11.79 -15.74 -62.88
CA GLU A 347 11.53 -17.12 -63.33
C GLU A 347 10.06 -17.32 -63.74
N VAL A 348 9.10 -16.75 -62.99
CA VAL A 348 7.67 -16.82 -63.33
C VAL A 348 7.35 -16.03 -64.59
N VAL A 349 7.90 -14.83 -64.77
CA VAL A 349 7.65 -14.00 -65.96
C VAL A 349 8.24 -14.62 -67.22
N VAL A 350 9.46 -15.15 -67.15
CA VAL A 350 10.09 -15.83 -68.30
C VAL A 350 9.28 -17.06 -68.69
N LEU A 351 8.86 -17.88 -67.72
CA LEU A 351 8.05 -19.07 -67.99
C LEU A 351 6.68 -18.71 -68.61
N ALA A 352 6.05 -17.63 -68.13
CA ALA A 352 4.80 -17.14 -68.68
C ALA A 352 4.94 -16.63 -70.13
N ILE A 353 6.00 -15.87 -70.43
CA ILE A 353 6.28 -15.37 -71.79
C ILE A 353 6.60 -16.52 -72.74
N ASP A 354 7.39 -17.50 -72.32
CA ASP A 354 7.71 -18.66 -73.15
C ASP A 354 6.46 -19.46 -73.50
N LYS A 355 5.57 -19.70 -72.53
CA LYS A 355 4.29 -20.38 -72.78
C LYS A 355 3.36 -19.56 -73.68
N LEU A 356 3.39 -18.25 -73.57
CA LEU A 356 2.60 -17.35 -74.41
C LEU A 356 3.12 -17.35 -75.86
N MET A 357 4.44 -17.34 -76.07
CA MET A 357 5.04 -17.53 -77.40
C MET A 357 4.71 -18.90 -78.01
N GLU A 358 4.71 -19.95 -77.20
CA GLU A 358 4.34 -21.30 -77.64
C GLU A 358 2.87 -21.36 -78.11
N LEU A 359 1.96 -20.72 -77.38
CA LEU A 359 0.55 -20.57 -77.78
C LEU A 359 0.40 -19.77 -79.07
N ILE A 360 1.12 -18.65 -79.24
CA ILE A 360 1.07 -17.84 -80.47
C ILE A 360 1.54 -18.66 -81.67
N LYS A 361 2.64 -19.41 -81.55
CA LYS A 361 3.11 -20.31 -82.62
C LYS A 361 2.04 -21.35 -82.99
N GLY A 362 1.40 -21.95 -81.98
CA GLY A 362 0.29 -22.89 -82.19
C GLY A 362 -0.85 -22.24 -82.98
N VAL A 363 -1.31 -21.06 -82.55
CA VAL A 363 -2.41 -20.33 -83.21
C VAL A 363 -2.08 -19.97 -84.65
N ILE A 364 -0.86 -19.48 -84.93
CA ILE A 364 -0.44 -19.14 -86.30
C ILE A 364 -0.44 -20.37 -87.21
N ILE A 365 0.06 -21.51 -86.72
CA ILE A 365 0.06 -22.77 -87.48
C ILE A 365 -1.37 -23.18 -87.81
N TYR A 366 -2.27 -23.19 -86.83
CA TYR A 366 -3.69 -23.51 -87.06
C TYR A 366 -4.37 -22.51 -88.00
N PHE A 367 -4.00 -21.23 -87.95
CA PHE A 367 -4.54 -20.20 -88.84
C PHE A 367 -4.09 -20.39 -90.30
N ILE A 368 -2.81 -20.73 -90.53
CA ILE A 368 -2.30 -21.08 -91.87
C ILE A 368 -3.02 -22.32 -92.41
N LEU A 369 -3.19 -23.34 -91.56
CA LEU A 369 -3.89 -24.57 -91.91
C LEU A 369 -5.37 -24.29 -92.25
N PHE A 370 -6.01 -23.39 -91.50
CA PHE A 370 -7.37 -22.93 -91.76
C PHE A 370 -7.49 -22.22 -93.11
N ILE A 371 -6.58 -21.28 -93.43
CA ILE A 371 -6.53 -20.61 -94.75
C ILE A 371 -6.35 -21.64 -95.87
N LEU A 372 -5.42 -22.59 -95.70
CA LEU A 372 -5.21 -23.65 -96.68
C LEU A 372 -6.50 -24.45 -96.93
N VAL A 373 -7.21 -24.85 -95.88
CA VAL A 373 -8.46 -25.60 -96.02
C VAL A 373 -9.54 -24.75 -96.70
N VAL A 374 -9.72 -23.49 -96.29
CA VAL A 374 -10.77 -22.62 -96.84
C VAL A 374 -10.52 -22.27 -98.32
N PHE A 375 -9.27 -22.06 -98.73
CA PHE A 375 -8.97 -21.71 -100.12
C PHE A 375 -8.85 -22.93 -101.04
N PHE A 376 -8.25 -24.04 -100.58
CA PHE A 376 -8.01 -25.20 -101.43
C PHE A 376 -9.18 -26.20 -101.44
N ALA A 377 -10.02 -26.28 -100.39
CA ALA A 377 -11.16 -27.19 -100.40
C ALA A 377 -12.21 -26.85 -101.48
N PRO A 378 -12.61 -25.58 -101.71
CA PRO A 378 -13.55 -25.23 -102.77
C PRO A 378 -12.98 -25.50 -104.18
N LEU A 379 -11.67 -25.28 -104.37
CA LEU A 379 -10.98 -25.61 -105.63
C LEU A 379 -10.94 -27.12 -105.87
N GLY A 380 -10.66 -27.92 -104.83
CA GLY A 380 -10.67 -29.38 -104.91
C GLY A 380 -12.06 -29.94 -105.22
N ILE A 381 -13.10 -29.42 -104.56
CA ILE A 381 -14.50 -29.82 -104.79
C ILE A 381 -14.98 -29.36 -106.18
N GLY A 382 -14.61 -28.15 -106.60
CA GLY A 382 -14.93 -27.61 -107.93
C GLY A 382 -14.30 -28.42 -109.06
N TYR A 383 -13.02 -28.82 -108.93
CA TYR A 383 -12.35 -29.68 -109.89
C TYR A 383 -13.01 -31.07 -109.98
N TRP A 384 -13.42 -31.63 -108.84
CA TRP A 384 -14.06 -32.95 -108.79
C TRP A 384 -15.49 -32.94 -109.37
N LEU A 385 -16.28 -31.88 -109.12
CA LEU A 385 -17.61 -31.69 -109.72
C LEU A 385 -17.54 -31.43 -111.23
N GLY A 386 -16.55 -30.65 -111.70
CA GLY A 386 -16.32 -30.41 -113.13
C GLY A 386 -15.98 -31.67 -113.93
N LYS A 387 -15.28 -32.63 -113.31
CA LYS A 387 -14.95 -33.93 -113.93
C LYS A 387 -16.17 -34.86 -114.05
N ARG A 388 -17.21 -34.67 -113.23
CA ARG A 388 -18.46 -35.47 -113.29
C ARG A 388 -19.48 -34.94 -114.30
N THR A 389 -19.43 -33.66 -114.65
CA THR A 389 -20.29 -33.08 -115.70
C THR A 389 -19.78 -33.35 -117.13
N ALA A 390 -18.53 -33.79 -117.30
CA ALA A 390 -17.97 -34.15 -118.60
C ALA A 390 -18.29 -35.59 -119.07
N ASN A 391 -19.08 -36.35 -118.30
CA ASN A 391 -19.43 -37.74 -118.61
C ASN A 391 -20.95 -37.93 -118.86
N LYS A 392 -21.60 -36.92 -119.43
CA LYS A 392 -22.93 -37.01 -120.04
C LYS A 392 -22.96 -36.35 -121.40
#